data_AF-A0A5C8BT50-F1
#
_entry.id   AF-A0A5C8BT50-F1
#
_cell.length_a   1.000
_cell.length_b   1.000
_cell.length_c   1.000
_cell.angle_alpha   90.00
_cell.angle_beta   90.00
_cell.angle_gamma   90.00
#
_symmetry.space_group_name_H-M   'P 1'
#
loop_
_entity.id
_entity.type
_entity.pdbx_description
1 polymer ?
#
loop_
_entity_poly.entity_id
_entity_poly.type
_entity_poly.pdbx_seq_one_letter_code
_entity_poly.pdbx_strand_id
1 'polypeptide(L)'
;MRSNYKQITKTLAITGGLFLSACNGGGSANNGQNTSVTSGTAAPTTAVSTQRNTASTSAGINEWPNYLAMGTISQGLTSSEPISQKIDAIFTYNGANGNGDPGLIETPYKIYNMINMAKTIKQNTGYSVNPNIVEYQWQLSGGWNTEDVLNQDYLVKHLFNLAFLASTLQTDAYAATGTHGTILLNPDLLGFIGNTQREADIDALNIQVNGAVSQVSCMMTESFNFNNAPGCTYNWDKQPITTTGTVKDLINWLKGKTDNYSAGQAFSNCVESYVIKQCASKTANNQLPQFTSNFNGWIQAQNYLVHNYGPQVNLGWHMNISATPGGGWWVHEGKNAVTPYVNQVLSLLNHYSVFSGTYKPDFIYFDRYGADDYAGSLADNAGQTLVQNQATLYNDQDWDNFLQMTKQISEGLASGFGKPYVPVMLWQIPAAHIQTNAEKIESGINAAEEGSAPDYFFGDPALNSSLNNIADWINQGVGTLNSKYGLCAGLTASQCLTLNNFNWGHSDNGKLQAAADAHVFSILWGAGGFATAVWAIPGVSFPDNGWMANTLNNYYTNRKQPLN
;
A
#
# COMPACT_ATOMS: atom_id res chain seq x y z
N MET A 1 12.78 13.39 -25.89
CA MET A 1 13.37 12.41 -26.83
C MET A 1 12.75 11.05 -26.52
N ARG A 2 12.01 10.47 -27.47
CA ARG A 2 11.26 9.20 -27.28
C ARG A 2 12.25 8.02 -27.31
N SER A 3 12.25 7.17 -26.28
CA SER A 3 12.99 5.89 -26.30
C SER A 3 12.00 4.73 -26.24
N ASN A 4 12.09 3.85 -27.24
CA ASN A 4 11.27 2.64 -27.40
C ASN A 4 11.86 1.51 -26.54
N TYR A 5 11.10 0.97 -25.59
CA TYR A 5 11.46 -0.25 -24.88
C TYR A 5 10.98 -1.50 -25.64
N LYS A 6 11.92 -2.36 -26.04
CA LYS A 6 11.67 -3.73 -26.50
C LYS A 6 11.75 -4.68 -25.31
N GLN A 7 10.65 -5.37 -25.01
CA GLN A 7 10.60 -6.49 -24.07
C GLN A 7 11.32 -7.72 -24.64
N ILE A 8 12.14 -8.37 -23.83
CA ILE A 8 12.69 -9.71 -24.09
C ILE A 8 12.13 -10.65 -23.03
N THR A 9 11.18 -11.50 -23.42
CA THR A 9 10.61 -12.56 -22.59
C THR A 9 11.48 -13.81 -22.72
N LYS A 10 12.03 -14.32 -21.61
CA LYS A 10 12.59 -15.68 -21.54
C LYS A 10 11.63 -16.58 -20.76
N THR A 11 10.94 -17.45 -21.49
CA THR A 11 10.09 -18.52 -20.96
C THR A 11 10.98 -19.68 -20.50
N LEU A 12 10.84 -20.12 -19.25
CA LEU A 12 11.39 -21.39 -18.79
C LEU A 12 10.22 -22.37 -18.58
N ALA A 13 10.15 -23.39 -19.42
CA ALA A 13 9.20 -24.48 -19.33
C ALA A 13 9.67 -25.51 -18.30
N ILE A 14 8.78 -25.93 -17.39
CA ILE A 14 9.00 -27.13 -16.56
C ILE A 14 7.88 -28.13 -16.90
N THR A 15 8.30 -29.21 -17.56
CA THR A 15 7.53 -30.40 -17.92
C THR A 15 7.13 -31.22 -16.70
N GLY A 16 5.93 -31.79 -16.76
CA GLY A 16 5.25 -32.49 -15.66
C GLY A 16 5.73 -33.90 -15.32
N GLY A 17 5.07 -34.46 -14.30
CA GLY A 17 5.13 -35.85 -13.89
C GLY A 17 3.81 -36.27 -13.24
N LEU A 18 3.12 -37.22 -13.89
CA LEU A 18 1.88 -37.87 -13.46
C LEU A 18 2.04 -38.65 -12.14
N PHE A 19 0.98 -38.69 -11.33
CA PHE A 19 0.61 -39.89 -10.58
C PHE A 19 -0.92 -40.05 -10.51
N LEU A 20 -1.41 -41.15 -11.09
CA LEU A 20 -2.74 -41.70 -10.85
C LEU A 20 -2.71 -42.54 -9.57
N SER A 21 -3.76 -42.45 -8.75
CA SER A 21 -4.45 -43.64 -8.22
C SER A 21 -5.84 -43.28 -7.69
N ALA A 22 -6.81 -44.04 -8.18
CA ALA A 22 -8.19 -44.04 -7.75
C ALA A 22 -8.35 -44.87 -6.46
N CYS A 23 -9.31 -44.50 -5.61
CA CYS A 23 -10.06 -45.45 -4.80
C CYS A 23 -11.52 -44.99 -4.67
N ASN A 24 -12.38 -45.94 -4.99
CA ASN A 24 -13.83 -45.88 -5.06
C ASN A 24 -14.41 -46.17 -3.67
N GLY A 25 -15.55 -45.57 -3.32
CA GLY A 25 -16.25 -45.88 -2.07
C GLY A 25 -17.54 -45.10 -1.91
N GLY A 26 -18.66 -45.74 -2.32
CA GLY A 26 -20.00 -45.15 -2.29
C GLY A 26 -20.66 -45.10 -0.91
N GLY A 27 -21.74 -44.32 -0.85
CA GLY A 27 -22.66 -44.24 0.29
C GLY A 27 -23.85 -43.35 -0.08
N SER A 28 -25.04 -43.95 -0.19
CA SER A 28 -26.27 -43.36 -0.70
C SER A 28 -27.12 -42.66 0.36
N ALA A 29 -27.88 -41.66 -0.11
CA ALA A 29 -29.23 -41.24 0.29
C ALA A 29 -29.52 -40.71 1.71
N ASN A 30 -30.10 -39.50 1.77
CA ASN A 30 -31.56 -39.41 1.88
C ASN A 30 -32.15 -38.02 1.59
N ASN A 31 -33.33 -38.08 0.95
CA ASN A 31 -34.22 -37.01 0.54
C ASN A 31 -34.91 -36.31 1.71
N GLY A 32 -35.19 -35.02 1.53
CA GLY A 32 -36.18 -34.27 2.30
C GLY A 32 -36.78 -33.17 1.42
N GLN A 33 -37.79 -33.52 0.63
CA GLN A 33 -38.62 -32.59 -0.12
C GLN A 33 -39.32 -31.60 0.83
N ASN A 34 -39.39 -30.33 0.45
CA ASN A 34 -40.63 -29.60 0.65
C ASN A 34 -40.90 -28.60 -0.48
N THR A 35 -42.18 -28.46 -0.74
CA THR A 35 -42.85 -28.04 -1.97
C THR A 35 -42.74 -26.56 -2.34
N SER A 36 -42.76 -26.35 -3.65
CA SER A 36 -42.89 -25.13 -4.45
C SER A 36 -44.09 -24.23 -4.14
N VAL A 37 -43.88 -22.91 -4.19
CA VAL A 37 -44.89 -21.92 -4.61
C VAL A 37 -44.22 -20.85 -5.48
N THR A 38 -44.69 -20.75 -6.72
CA THR A 38 -44.42 -19.68 -7.69
C THR A 38 -45.25 -18.43 -7.39
N SER A 39 -44.63 -17.26 -7.36
CA SER A 39 -45.27 -16.00 -7.75
C SER A 39 -44.19 -14.97 -8.10
N GLY A 40 -44.15 -14.56 -9.37
CA GLY A 40 -43.32 -13.46 -9.81
C GLY A 40 -43.84 -12.13 -9.28
N THR A 41 -42.91 -11.25 -8.91
CA THR A 41 -43.08 -9.80 -8.90
C THR A 41 -41.69 -9.20 -8.79
N ALA A 42 -41.34 -8.36 -9.76
CA ALA A 42 -40.08 -7.63 -9.78
C ALA A 42 -40.01 -6.71 -8.56
N ALA A 43 -39.02 -6.92 -7.70
CA ALA A 43 -38.72 -6.02 -6.60
C ALA A 43 -37.72 -4.95 -7.07
N PRO A 44 -37.98 -3.66 -6.82
CA PRO A 44 -37.03 -2.61 -7.13
C PRO A 44 -35.83 -2.74 -6.20
N THR A 45 -34.63 -2.82 -6.79
CA THR A 45 -33.36 -2.74 -6.07
C THR A 45 -33.26 -1.37 -5.40
N THR A 46 -33.59 -1.35 -4.11
CA THR A 46 -33.38 -0.18 -3.26
C THR A 46 -31.88 -0.10 -3.00
N ALA A 47 -31.25 0.97 -3.51
CA ALA A 47 -29.89 1.32 -3.12
C ALA A 47 -29.89 1.60 -1.62
N VAL A 48 -29.47 0.62 -0.82
CA VAL A 48 -29.25 0.82 0.60
C VAL A 48 -27.96 1.60 0.73
N SER A 49 -28.08 2.93 0.84
CA SER A 49 -27.05 3.76 1.44
C SER A 49 -26.98 3.38 2.93
N THR A 50 -26.15 2.39 3.26
CA THR A 50 -25.68 2.21 4.64
C THR A 50 -24.75 3.37 4.94
N GLN A 51 -25.32 4.50 5.39
CA GLN A 51 -24.51 5.51 6.06
C GLN A 51 -23.79 4.84 7.24
N ARG A 52 -22.48 5.07 7.31
CA ARG A 52 -21.59 4.59 8.37
C ARG A 52 -22.23 4.95 9.72
N ASN A 53 -22.67 3.96 10.47
CA ASN A 53 -23.04 4.17 11.87
C ASN A 53 -21.79 4.72 12.57
N THR A 54 -21.83 5.98 12.96
CA THR A 54 -20.76 6.70 13.64
C THR A 54 -20.64 6.20 15.07
N ALA A 55 -20.17 4.96 15.25
CA ALA A 55 -19.55 4.54 16.50
C ALA A 55 -18.09 5.06 16.50
N SER A 56 -17.97 6.38 16.62
CA SER A 56 -16.70 7.06 16.90
C SER A 56 -16.37 6.85 18.38
N THR A 57 -15.66 5.79 18.69
CA THR A 57 -14.82 5.79 19.90
C THR A 57 -13.51 6.51 19.58
N SER A 58 -13.10 7.36 20.50
CA SER A 58 -11.89 8.16 20.53
C SER A 58 -10.66 7.43 19.94
N ALA A 59 -9.92 8.16 19.09
CA ALA A 59 -8.54 7.91 18.61
C ALA A 59 -8.22 6.77 17.63
N GLY A 60 -9.12 5.82 17.33
CA GLY A 60 -8.81 4.66 16.49
C GLY A 60 -9.22 4.75 15.01
N ILE A 61 -8.52 3.99 14.14
CA ILE A 61 -8.97 3.61 12.79
C ILE A 61 -9.75 2.29 12.90
N ASN A 62 -10.79 2.11 12.08
CA ASN A 62 -11.67 0.94 12.16
C ASN A 62 -10.87 -0.37 12.05
N GLU A 63 -11.07 -1.29 12.99
CA GLU A 63 -10.45 -2.63 13.01
C GLU A 63 -8.91 -2.66 13.09
N TRP A 64 -8.27 -1.52 13.38
CA TRP A 64 -6.87 -1.46 13.81
C TRP A 64 -6.78 -1.58 15.34
N PRO A 65 -5.67 -2.13 15.88
CA PRO A 65 -5.48 -2.20 17.32
C PRO A 65 -5.37 -0.81 17.96
N ASN A 66 -5.64 -0.74 19.26
CA ASN A 66 -5.49 0.48 20.08
C ASN A 66 -4.05 0.68 20.61
N TYR A 67 -3.07 0.08 19.93
CA TYR A 67 -1.64 0.26 20.15
C TYR A 67 -0.97 0.50 18.80
N LEU A 68 0.24 1.04 18.81
CA LEU A 68 1.02 1.31 17.60
C LEU A 68 1.25 0.01 16.83
N ALA A 69 0.57 -0.14 15.69
CA ALA A 69 0.59 -1.37 14.92
C ALA A 69 1.88 -1.50 14.11
N MET A 70 2.33 -2.73 13.89
CA MET A 70 3.48 -3.01 13.01
C MET A 70 3.04 -3.84 11.82
N GLY A 71 3.53 -3.48 10.63
CA GLY A 71 3.30 -4.26 9.42
C GLY A 71 4.54 -4.38 8.55
N THR A 72 4.47 -5.22 7.52
CA THR A 72 5.61 -5.43 6.60
C THR A 72 5.15 -5.66 5.16
N ILE A 73 6.04 -5.41 4.21
CA ILE A 73 5.79 -5.83 2.82
C ILE A 73 5.69 -7.34 2.72
N SER A 74 4.82 -7.85 1.84
CA SER A 74 4.63 -9.28 1.55
C SER A 74 4.28 -9.50 0.07
N GLN A 75 4.60 -10.68 -0.46
CA GLN A 75 4.07 -11.15 -1.75
C GLN A 75 2.80 -11.99 -1.59
N GLY A 76 2.40 -12.28 -0.36
CA GLY A 76 1.25 -13.11 -0.05
C GLY A 76 1.48 -14.60 -0.33
N LEU A 77 2.73 -15.06 -0.30
CA LEU A 77 3.12 -16.44 -0.63
C LEU A 77 3.48 -17.25 0.62
N THR A 78 2.50 -17.99 1.17
CA THR A 78 2.65 -18.78 2.41
C THR A 78 3.68 -19.91 2.31
N SER A 79 4.12 -20.28 1.10
CA SER A 79 5.14 -21.31 0.87
C SER A 79 6.57 -20.81 1.03
N SER A 80 6.79 -19.49 0.96
CA SER A 80 8.12 -18.87 0.92
C SER A 80 8.33 -17.75 1.93
N GLU A 81 7.27 -17.34 2.63
CA GLU A 81 7.34 -16.29 3.64
C GLU A 81 6.92 -16.83 5.03
N PRO A 82 7.39 -16.23 6.13
CA PRO A 82 7.03 -16.66 7.48
C PRO A 82 5.54 -16.52 7.77
N ILE A 83 4.94 -17.59 8.28
CA ILE A 83 3.50 -17.63 8.65
C ILE A 83 3.26 -17.64 10.16
N SER A 84 4.31 -17.54 10.98
CA SER A 84 4.22 -17.57 12.45
C SER A 84 4.76 -16.31 13.13
N GLN A 85 5.18 -15.31 12.34
CA GLN A 85 5.62 -14.02 12.86
C GLN A 85 4.40 -13.23 13.37
N LYS A 86 4.45 -12.77 14.63
CA LYS A 86 3.42 -11.85 15.14
C LYS A 86 3.54 -10.53 14.38
N ILE A 87 2.44 -10.11 13.77
CA ILE A 87 2.35 -8.87 13.02
C ILE A 87 0.88 -8.43 12.88
N ASP A 88 0.60 -7.13 12.88
CA ASP A 88 -0.76 -6.60 12.79
C ASP A 88 -1.21 -6.38 11.34
N ALA A 89 -0.26 -6.20 10.42
CA ALA A 89 -0.54 -5.87 9.03
C ALA A 89 0.50 -6.45 8.06
N ILE A 90 0.07 -6.72 6.83
CA ILE A 90 0.95 -7.00 5.71
C ILE A 90 0.53 -6.14 4.53
N PHE A 91 1.48 -5.67 3.72
CA PHE A 91 1.15 -4.84 2.56
C PHE A 91 1.79 -5.31 1.26
N THR A 92 1.15 -4.98 0.14
CA THR A 92 1.69 -5.23 -1.20
C THR A 92 1.19 -4.19 -2.19
N TYR A 93 1.82 -4.13 -3.36
CA TYR A 93 1.37 -3.29 -4.46
C TYR A 93 0.44 -4.06 -5.38
N ASN A 94 -0.71 -3.45 -5.67
CA ASN A 94 -1.69 -4.03 -6.59
C ASN A 94 -1.18 -4.00 -8.05
N GLY A 95 -1.91 -4.69 -8.93
CA GLY A 95 -1.51 -4.87 -10.32
C GLY A 95 -0.32 -5.81 -10.51
N ALA A 96 0.03 -6.11 -11.76
CA ALA A 96 1.15 -6.94 -12.13
C ALA A 96 2.49 -6.25 -11.81
N ASN A 97 2.63 -4.97 -12.17
CA ASN A 97 3.89 -4.25 -12.07
C ASN A 97 4.02 -3.39 -10.80
N GLY A 98 2.96 -3.30 -9.99
CA GLY A 98 2.99 -2.49 -8.77
C GLY A 98 2.93 -0.98 -9.01
N ASN A 99 2.62 -0.57 -10.26
CA ASN A 99 2.62 0.83 -10.68
C ASN A 99 1.22 1.31 -11.12
N GLY A 100 0.15 0.58 -10.77
CA GLY A 100 -1.23 0.84 -11.19
C GLY A 100 -1.61 0.31 -12.57
N ASP A 101 -0.68 -0.38 -13.26
CA ASP A 101 -0.88 -0.94 -14.59
C ASP A 101 -1.65 0.01 -15.55
N PRO A 102 -1.08 1.18 -15.90
CA PRO A 102 -1.76 2.23 -16.66
C PRO A 102 -2.57 1.72 -17.85
N GLY A 103 -3.88 1.97 -17.82
CA GLY A 103 -4.80 1.60 -18.89
C GLY A 103 -5.23 0.14 -18.95
N LEU A 104 -5.00 -0.66 -17.90
CA LEU A 104 -5.35 -2.07 -17.84
C LEU A 104 -6.37 -2.37 -16.74
N ILE A 105 -7.15 -3.45 -16.93
CA ILE A 105 -7.84 -4.09 -15.82
C ILE A 105 -6.82 -4.94 -15.07
N GLU A 106 -6.65 -4.65 -13.80
CA GLU A 106 -5.68 -5.35 -12.98
C GLU A 106 -6.07 -6.81 -12.75
N THR A 107 -5.06 -7.64 -12.58
CA THR A 107 -5.24 -9.06 -12.26
C THR A 107 -5.38 -9.21 -10.75
N PRO A 108 -6.56 -9.53 -10.18
CA PRO A 108 -6.83 -9.39 -8.74
C PRO A 108 -6.21 -10.47 -7.84
N TYR A 109 -5.29 -11.28 -8.36
CA TYR A 109 -4.73 -12.43 -7.64
C TYR A 109 -3.96 -12.02 -6.38
N LYS A 110 -3.29 -10.86 -6.41
CA LYS A 110 -2.54 -10.34 -5.25
C LYS A 110 -3.45 -10.05 -4.07
N ILE A 111 -4.65 -9.52 -4.30
CA ILE A 111 -5.65 -9.27 -3.26
C ILE A 111 -5.96 -10.57 -2.50
N TYR A 112 -6.22 -11.66 -3.23
CA TYR A 112 -6.53 -12.95 -2.64
C TYR A 112 -5.32 -13.61 -1.97
N ASN A 113 -4.12 -13.46 -2.53
CA ASN A 113 -2.89 -13.95 -1.91
C ASN A 113 -2.64 -13.26 -0.57
N MET A 114 -2.84 -11.95 -0.49
CA MET A 114 -2.71 -11.19 0.75
C MET A 114 -3.75 -11.61 1.80
N ILE A 115 -5.01 -11.79 1.40
CA ILE A 115 -6.05 -12.32 2.31
C ILE A 115 -5.66 -13.73 2.81
N ASN A 116 -5.15 -14.60 1.95
CA ASN A 116 -4.71 -15.95 2.32
C ASN A 116 -3.50 -15.94 3.26
N MET A 117 -2.52 -15.08 3.03
CA MET A 117 -1.38 -14.90 3.92
C MET A 117 -1.82 -14.39 5.29
N ALA A 118 -2.60 -13.32 5.33
CA ALA A 118 -3.14 -12.75 6.57
C ALA A 118 -3.97 -13.77 7.36
N LYS A 119 -4.82 -14.55 6.68
CA LYS A 119 -5.56 -15.67 7.27
C LYS A 119 -4.62 -16.70 7.91
N THR A 120 -3.56 -17.09 7.21
CA THR A 120 -2.63 -18.13 7.67
C THR A 120 -1.84 -17.65 8.88
N ILE A 121 -1.33 -16.41 8.86
CA ILE A 121 -0.67 -15.78 10.01
C ILE A 121 -1.63 -15.71 11.20
N LYS A 122 -2.87 -15.27 10.99
CA LYS A 122 -3.89 -15.24 12.04
C LYS A 122 -4.14 -16.60 12.66
N GLN A 123 -4.25 -17.65 11.86
CA GLN A 123 -4.47 -19.01 12.34
C GLN A 123 -3.32 -19.51 13.21
N ASN A 124 -2.08 -19.15 12.87
CA ASN A 124 -0.90 -19.61 13.60
C ASN A 124 -0.57 -18.75 14.84
N THR A 125 -0.91 -17.46 14.81
CA THR A 125 -0.51 -16.51 15.86
C THR A 125 -1.66 -16.12 16.79
N GLY A 126 -2.92 -16.26 16.33
CA GLY A 126 -4.12 -15.79 17.01
C GLY A 126 -4.41 -14.30 16.84
N TYR A 127 -3.56 -13.55 16.12
CA TYR A 127 -3.72 -12.12 15.90
C TYR A 127 -4.50 -11.83 14.61
N SER A 128 -5.40 -10.85 14.65
CA SER A 128 -5.95 -10.31 13.39
C SER A 128 -4.83 -9.69 12.57
N VAL A 129 -4.88 -9.87 11.25
CA VAL A 129 -3.86 -9.33 10.33
C VAL A 129 -4.56 -8.53 9.25
N ASN A 130 -4.23 -7.25 9.14
CA ASN A 130 -4.83 -6.34 8.17
C ASN A 130 -4.13 -6.44 6.81
N PRO A 131 -4.81 -6.91 5.74
CA PRO A 131 -4.26 -6.85 4.39
C PRO A 131 -4.33 -5.40 3.88
N ASN A 132 -3.17 -4.82 3.64
CA ASN A 132 -3.00 -3.47 3.11
C ASN A 132 -2.64 -3.56 1.62
N ILE A 133 -3.41 -2.93 0.75
CA ILE A 133 -3.20 -2.97 -0.70
C ILE A 133 -2.90 -1.56 -1.20
N VAL A 134 -1.72 -1.39 -1.79
CA VAL A 134 -1.29 -0.12 -2.40
C VAL A 134 -1.87 -0.03 -3.80
N GLU A 135 -2.61 1.03 -4.08
CA GLU A 135 -3.36 1.23 -5.32
C GLU A 135 -2.97 2.57 -5.97
N TYR A 136 -2.50 2.53 -7.21
CA TYR A 136 -2.28 3.72 -8.02
C TYR A 136 -3.48 3.91 -8.93
N GLN A 137 -4.08 5.10 -8.90
CA GLN A 137 -5.09 5.52 -9.88
C GLN A 137 -4.52 6.49 -10.91
N TRP A 138 -3.33 7.03 -10.62
CA TRP A 138 -2.52 7.81 -11.55
C TRP A 138 -1.05 7.67 -11.17
N GLN A 139 -0.28 7.07 -12.09
CA GLN A 139 1.13 6.78 -11.86
C GLN A 139 2.03 7.96 -12.20
N LEU A 140 2.46 8.76 -11.21
CA LEU A 140 3.42 9.85 -11.42
C LEU A 140 4.85 9.59 -10.92
N SER A 141 5.13 8.44 -10.30
CA SER A 141 6.49 8.07 -9.87
C SER A 141 7.45 7.92 -11.06
N GLY A 142 6.95 7.47 -12.21
CA GLY A 142 7.67 7.40 -13.48
C GLY A 142 7.78 8.74 -14.22
N GLY A 143 7.24 9.81 -13.66
CA GLY A 143 7.20 11.15 -14.24
C GLY A 143 5.85 11.56 -14.81
N TRP A 144 5.80 12.80 -15.28
CA TRP A 144 4.57 13.44 -15.73
C TRP A 144 3.93 12.72 -16.93
N ASN A 145 2.69 12.31 -16.75
CA ASN A 145 1.78 11.84 -17.79
C ASN A 145 0.37 12.20 -17.37
N THR A 146 -0.56 12.38 -18.31
CA THR A 146 -1.96 12.71 -18.00
C THR A 146 -2.94 11.68 -18.57
N GLU A 147 -2.44 10.61 -19.19
CA GLU A 147 -3.29 9.61 -19.83
C GLU A 147 -4.20 8.89 -18.83
N ASP A 148 -3.70 8.59 -17.62
CA ASP A 148 -4.47 7.93 -16.55
C ASP A 148 -5.77 8.67 -16.19
N VAL A 149 -5.81 9.99 -16.36
CA VAL A 149 -6.97 10.83 -15.99
C VAL A 149 -7.69 11.47 -17.17
N LEU A 150 -7.02 11.70 -18.30
CA LEU A 150 -7.62 12.33 -19.49
C LEU A 150 -8.10 11.32 -20.53
N ASN A 151 -7.54 10.10 -20.56
CA ASN A 151 -8.07 9.04 -21.38
C ASN A 151 -9.26 8.39 -20.67
N GLN A 152 -10.46 8.55 -21.24
CA GLN A 152 -11.71 8.05 -20.64
C GLN A 152 -11.67 6.53 -20.38
N ASP A 153 -11.06 5.74 -21.26
CA ASP A 153 -10.96 4.29 -21.08
C ASP A 153 -10.06 3.96 -19.87
N TYR A 154 -8.93 4.67 -19.72
CA TYR A 154 -8.00 4.45 -18.61
C TYR A 154 -8.64 4.88 -17.30
N LEU A 155 -9.29 6.04 -17.30
CA LEU A 155 -10.02 6.54 -16.13
C LEU A 155 -11.10 5.55 -15.65
N VAL A 156 -11.86 4.94 -16.57
CA VAL A 156 -12.86 3.92 -16.22
C VAL A 156 -12.20 2.68 -15.62
N LYS A 157 -11.11 2.20 -16.23
CA LYS A 157 -10.38 1.01 -15.76
C LYS A 157 -9.79 1.21 -14.37
N HIS A 158 -9.13 2.35 -14.13
CA HIS A 158 -8.58 2.70 -12.81
C HIS A 158 -9.65 2.75 -11.73
N LEU A 159 -10.74 3.50 -11.97
CA LEU A 159 -11.84 3.60 -11.02
C LEU A 159 -12.55 2.25 -10.79
N PHE A 160 -12.62 1.38 -11.81
CA PHE A 160 -13.11 0.02 -11.66
C PHE A 160 -12.18 -0.83 -10.79
N ASN A 161 -10.87 -0.80 -11.03
CA ASN A 161 -9.89 -1.55 -10.23
C ASN A 161 -10.01 -1.18 -8.74
N LEU A 162 -10.13 0.11 -8.43
CA LEU A 162 -10.35 0.61 -7.06
C LEU A 162 -11.67 0.12 -6.45
N ALA A 163 -12.78 0.24 -7.19
CA ALA A 163 -14.09 -0.20 -6.72
C ALA A 163 -14.14 -1.72 -6.48
N PHE A 164 -13.51 -2.48 -7.38
CA PHE A 164 -13.41 -3.93 -7.27
C PHE A 164 -12.51 -4.37 -6.11
N LEU A 165 -11.38 -3.69 -5.90
CA LEU A 165 -10.52 -3.89 -4.74
C LEU A 165 -11.29 -3.67 -3.43
N ALA A 166 -11.97 -2.53 -3.30
CA ALA A 166 -12.76 -2.20 -2.11
C ALA A 166 -13.87 -3.24 -1.85
N SER A 167 -14.60 -3.63 -2.90
CA SER A 167 -15.63 -4.68 -2.81
C SER A 167 -15.07 -6.05 -2.40
N THR A 168 -13.91 -6.42 -2.95
CA THR A 168 -13.27 -7.70 -2.64
C THR A 168 -12.81 -7.74 -1.19
N LEU A 169 -12.13 -6.69 -0.72
CA LEU A 169 -11.72 -6.54 0.67
C LEU A 169 -12.93 -6.58 1.63
N GLN A 170 -13.98 -5.82 1.32
CA GLN A 170 -15.21 -5.76 2.11
C GLN A 170 -15.89 -7.14 2.26
N THR A 171 -15.88 -7.96 1.21
CA THR A 171 -16.63 -9.21 1.20
C THR A 171 -15.81 -10.42 1.65
N ASP A 172 -14.51 -10.43 1.37
CA ASP A 172 -13.70 -11.64 1.51
C ASP A 172 -12.67 -11.55 2.67
N ALA A 173 -12.28 -10.36 3.13
CA ALA A 173 -11.19 -10.23 4.09
C ALA A 173 -11.61 -10.52 5.54
N TYR A 174 -12.71 -9.94 6.04
CA TYR A 174 -13.02 -9.94 7.48
C TYR A 174 -13.09 -11.34 8.10
N ALA A 175 -13.85 -12.25 7.49
CA ALA A 175 -13.97 -13.62 8.00
C ALA A 175 -12.62 -14.36 8.01
N ALA A 176 -11.75 -14.07 7.04
CA ALA A 176 -10.45 -14.69 6.90
C ALA A 176 -9.41 -14.10 7.87
N THR A 177 -9.36 -12.77 7.99
CA THR A 177 -8.23 -12.06 8.62
C THR A 177 -8.60 -11.33 9.91
N GLY A 178 -9.90 -11.21 10.22
CA GLY A 178 -10.41 -10.43 11.36
C GLY A 178 -10.54 -8.93 11.07
N THR A 179 -10.26 -8.49 9.84
CA THR A 179 -10.34 -7.09 9.40
C THR A 179 -10.82 -7.02 7.95
N HIS A 180 -11.49 -5.94 7.55
CA HIS A 180 -11.87 -5.69 6.16
C HIS A 180 -10.69 -5.28 5.27
N GLY A 181 -9.55 -4.91 5.85
CA GLY A 181 -8.38 -4.48 5.09
C GLY A 181 -8.28 -2.96 4.94
N THR A 182 -7.23 -2.55 4.25
CA THR A 182 -6.85 -1.13 4.09
C THR A 182 -6.36 -0.88 2.67
N ILE A 183 -6.75 0.24 2.07
CA ILE A 183 -6.25 0.70 0.77
C ILE A 183 -5.31 1.89 1.00
N LEU A 184 -4.10 1.81 0.45
CA LEU A 184 -3.11 2.89 0.44
C LEU A 184 -3.14 3.53 -0.96
N LEU A 185 -3.83 4.65 -1.08
CA LEU A 185 -4.20 5.22 -2.38
C LEU A 185 -3.23 6.30 -2.88
N ASN A 186 -2.92 6.21 -4.18
CA ASN A 186 -2.16 7.19 -4.95
C ASN A 186 -0.80 7.56 -4.35
N PRO A 187 0.05 6.57 -4.02
CA PRO A 187 1.43 6.87 -3.69
C PRO A 187 2.12 7.71 -4.79
N ASP A 188 2.99 8.60 -4.35
CA ASP A 188 3.77 9.59 -5.09
C ASP A 188 3.01 10.69 -5.83
N LEU A 189 1.70 10.55 -6.05
CA LEU A 189 0.92 11.48 -6.86
C LEU A 189 1.01 12.93 -6.37
N LEU A 190 0.56 13.18 -5.14
CA LEU A 190 0.53 14.53 -4.58
C LEU A 190 1.95 15.05 -4.31
N GLY A 191 2.85 14.16 -3.87
CA GLY A 191 4.25 14.51 -3.67
C GLY A 191 4.92 14.96 -4.98
N PHE A 192 4.65 14.29 -6.09
CA PHE A 192 5.16 14.68 -7.41
C PHE A 192 4.61 16.04 -7.84
N ILE A 193 3.30 16.26 -7.68
CA ILE A 193 2.64 17.53 -8.06
C ILE A 193 3.31 18.71 -7.34
N GLY A 194 3.44 18.64 -6.01
CA GLY A 194 4.04 19.72 -5.22
C GLY A 194 5.54 19.89 -5.47
N ASN A 195 6.30 18.79 -5.55
CA ASN A 195 7.74 18.83 -5.82
C ASN A 195 8.05 19.49 -7.18
N THR A 196 7.20 19.24 -8.17
CA THR A 196 7.40 19.73 -9.55
C THR A 196 6.62 21.00 -9.88
N GLN A 197 5.95 21.62 -8.88
CA GLN A 197 5.17 22.86 -9.01
C GLN A 197 4.11 22.80 -10.12
N ARG A 198 3.37 21.70 -10.18
CA ARG A 198 2.40 21.42 -11.26
C ARG A 198 0.97 21.78 -10.94
N GLU A 199 0.72 22.55 -9.90
CA GLU A 199 -0.64 22.88 -9.47
C GLU A 199 -1.45 23.57 -10.58
N ALA A 200 -0.84 24.49 -11.31
CA ALA A 200 -1.48 25.14 -12.45
C ALA A 200 -1.79 24.17 -13.61
N ASP A 201 -0.92 23.17 -13.86
CA ASP A 201 -1.16 22.14 -14.87
C ASP A 201 -2.35 21.26 -14.47
N ILE A 202 -2.45 20.91 -13.18
CA ILE A 202 -3.52 20.09 -12.61
C ILE A 202 -4.86 20.84 -12.61
N ASP A 203 -4.86 22.12 -12.23
CA ASP A 203 -6.04 22.97 -12.20
C ASP A 203 -6.66 23.16 -13.60
N ALA A 204 -5.83 23.08 -14.65
CA ALA A 204 -6.27 23.17 -16.04
C ALA A 204 -6.90 21.88 -16.59
N LEU A 205 -6.83 20.76 -15.87
CA LEU A 205 -7.35 19.48 -16.34
C LEU A 205 -8.87 19.43 -16.30
N ASN A 206 -9.46 18.95 -17.40
CA ASN A 206 -10.89 18.64 -17.50
C ASN A 206 -11.10 17.12 -17.47
N ILE A 207 -11.30 16.58 -16.27
CA ILE A 207 -11.42 15.13 -16.05
C ILE A 207 -12.90 14.73 -16.15
N GLN A 208 -13.24 13.77 -17.02
CA GLN A 208 -14.63 13.35 -17.29
C GLN A 208 -15.18 12.37 -16.25
N VAL A 209 -15.20 12.80 -14.98
CA VAL A 209 -15.43 11.96 -13.80
C VAL A 209 -16.81 11.26 -13.81
N ASN A 210 -17.91 11.99 -14.01
CA ASN A 210 -19.26 11.43 -13.86
C ASN A 210 -19.59 10.33 -14.88
N GLY A 211 -19.06 10.46 -16.11
CA GLY A 211 -19.17 9.42 -17.12
C GLY A 211 -18.47 8.14 -16.67
N ALA A 212 -17.24 8.27 -16.15
CA ALA A 212 -16.47 7.13 -15.69
C ALA A 212 -17.12 6.42 -14.49
N VAL A 213 -17.57 7.18 -13.47
CA VAL A 213 -18.28 6.63 -12.30
C VAL A 213 -19.55 5.89 -12.70
N SER A 214 -20.29 6.38 -13.70
CA SER A 214 -21.51 5.72 -14.18
C SER A 214 -21.22 4.40 -14.90
N GLN A 215 -20.15 4.35 -15.68
CA GLN A 215 -19.68 3.10 -16.30
C GLN A 215 -19.24 2.09 -15.25
N VAL A 216 -18.43 2.51 -14.26
CA VAL A 216 -17.99 1.65 -13.15
C VAL A 216 -19.19 1.11 -12.37
N SER A 217 -20.22 1.94 -12.11
CA SER A 217 -21.45 1.48 -11.46
C SER A 217 -22.13 0.37 -12.25
N CYS A 218 -22.22 0.48 -13.58
CA CYS A 218 -22.74 -0.59 -14.43
C CYS A 218 -21.89 -1.86 -14.31
N MET A 219 -20.56 -1.74 -14.43
CA MET A 219 -19.63 -2.88 -14.38
C MET A 219 -19.73 -3.64 -13.05
N MET A 220 -19.91 -2.91 -11.94
CA MET A 220 -19.96 -3.50 -10.59
C MET A 220 -21.31 -4.11 -10.22
N THR A 221 -22.42 -3.61 -10.80
CA THR A 221 -23.78 -3.94 -10.30
C THR A 221 -24.67 -4.66 -11.29
N GLU A 222 -24.44 -4.55 -12.59
CA GLU A 222 -25.27 -5.23 -13.59
C GLU A 222 -24.89 -6.72 -13.71
N SER A 223 -25.86 -7.52 -14.13
CA SER A 223 -25.66 -8.93 -14.42
C SER A 223 -25.33 -9.12 -15.90
N PHE A 224 -24.25 -9.84 -16.18
CA PHE A 224 -23.76 -10.14 -17.52
C PHE A 224 -23.83 -11.64 -17.80
N ASN A 225 -24.08 -12.00 -19.05
CA ASN A 225 -23.98 -13.39 -19.49
C ASN A 225 -22.58 -13.64 -20.05
N PHE A 226 -21.73 -14.34 -19.29
CA PHE A 226 -20.36 -14.63 -19.69
C PHE A 226 -20.25 -15.86 -20.60
N ASN A 227 -21.36 -16.57 -20.86
CA ASN A 227 -21.38 -17.76 -21.68
C ASN A 227 -20.94 -17.46 -23.12
N ASN A 228 -19.79 -17.98 -23.52
CA ASN A 228 -19.16 -17.74 -24.82
C ASN A 228 -18.97 -16.24 -25.16
N ALA A 229 -18.86 -15.40 -24.14
CA ALA A 229 -18.58 -13.98 -24.35
C ALA A 229 -17.17 -13.79 -24.95
N PRO A 230 -16.96 -12.80 -25.84
CA PRO A 230 -15.67 -12.58 -26.47
C PRO A 230 -14.56 -12.38 -25.44
N GLY A 231 -13.47 -13.15 -25.53
CA GLY A 231 -12.32 -13.07 -24.62
C GLY A 231 -12.53 -13.72 -23.23
N CYS A 232 -13.72 -14.28 -22.96
CA CYS A 232 -14.05 -14.93 -21.70
C CYS A 232 -13.77 -16.43 -21.74
N THR A 233 -12.49 -16.79 -21.61
CA THR A 233 -12.04 -18.19 -21.46
C THR A 233 -11.08 -18.33 -20.29
N TYR A 234 -10.93 -19.54 -19.76
CA TYR A 234 -9.99 -19.86 -18.68
C TYR A 234 -9.10 -21.05 -19.07
N ASN A 235 -7.94 -21.16 -18.43
CA ASN A 235 -6.87 -22.14 -18.70
C ASN A 235 -6.17 -22.02 -20.07
N TRP A 236 -5.08 -22.77 -20.22
CA TRP A 236 -4.22 -22.77 -21.41
C TRP A 236 -4.91 -23.31 -22.66
N ASP A 237 -5.92 -24.17 -22.48
CA ASP A 237 -6.75 -24.77 -23.53
C ASP A 237 -7.98 -23.93 -23.88
N LYS A 238 -8.12 -22.73 -23.31
CA LYS A 238 -9.18 -21.74 -23.59
C LYS A 238 -10.59 -22.31 -23.38
N GLN A 239 -10.81 -22.99 -22.26
CA GLN A 239 -12.14 -23.45 -21.87
C GLN A 239 -13.11 -22.27 -21.73
N PRO A 240 -14.37 -22.38 -22.23
CA PRO A 240 -15.32 -21.29 -22.16
C PRO A 240 -15.82 -21.06 -20.73
N ILE A 241 -16.00 -19.80 -20.36
CA ILE A 241 -16.72 -19.43 -19.14
C ILE A 241 -18.22 -19.64 -19.39
N THR A 242 -18.94 -20.24 -18.43
CA THR A 242 -20.37 -20.61 -18.59
C THR A 242 -21.26 -20.06 -17.48
N THR A 243 -20.82 -19.00 -16.80
CA THR A 243 -21.57 -18.36 -15.72
C THR A 243 -22.34 -17.12 -16.18
N THR A 244 -23.31 -16.69 -15.39
CA THR A 244 -24.05 -15.43 -15.55
C THR A 244 -24.15 -14.77 -14.19
N GLY A 245 -23.96 -13.46 -14.14
CA GLY A 245 -24.00 -12.70 -12.90
C GLY A 245 -23.16 -11.44 -12.97
N THR A 246 -22.80 -10.92 -11.82
CA THR A 246 -21.92 -9.76 -11.69
C THR A 246 -20.45 -10.13 -11.95
N VAL A 247 -19.56 -9.13 -12.01
CA VAL A 247 -18.11 -9.37 -12.02
C VAL A 247 -17.63 -10.12 -10.77
N LYS A 248 -18.33 -10.00 -9.64
CA LYS A 248 -18.04 -10.75 -8.40
C LYS A 248 -18.37 -12.24 -8.55
N ASP A 249 -19.49 -12.54 -9.23
CA ASP A 249 -19.86 -13.93 -9.55
C ASP A 249 -18.88 -14.56 -10.55
N LEU A 250 -18.39 -13.77 -11.52
CA LEU A 250 -17.37 -14.19 -12.47
C LEU A 250 -16.07 -14.63 -11.76
N ILE A 251 -15.50 -13.78 -10.90
CA ILE A 251 -14.24 -14.11 -10.23
C ILE A 251 -14.39 -15.28 -9.26
N ASN A 252 -15.52 -15.38 -8.56
CA ASN A 252 -15.81 -16.50 -7.67
C ASN A 252 -15.91 -17.82 -8.45
N TRP A 253 -16.58 -17.79 -9.60
CA TRP A 253 -16.67 -18.95 -10.48
C TRP A 253 -15.28 -19.37 -10.98
N LEU A 254 -14.46 -18.43 -11.44
CA LEU A 254 -13.10 -18.68 -11.95
C LEU A 254 -12.19 -19.29 -10.88
N LYS A 255 -12.20 -18.75 -9.66
CA LYS A 255 -11.46 -19.31 -8.52
C LYS A 255 -11.91 -20.72 -8.14
N GLY A 256 -13.15 -21.08 -8.45
CA GLY A 256 -13.66 -22.45 -8.30
C GLY A 256 -13.18 -23.43 -9.38
N LYS A 257 -12.45 -22.95 -10.40
CA LYS A 257 -11.98 -23.74 -11.55
C LYS A 257 -10.47 -23.83 -11.68
N THR A 258 -9.73 -22.85 -11.15
CA THR A 258 -8.29 -22.75 -11.31
C THR A 258 -7.67 -21.95 -10.16
N ASP A 259 -6.33 -21.84 -10.12
CA ASP A 259 -5.61 -21.08 -9.10
C ASP A 259 -5.89 -19.57 -9.18
N ASN A 260 -5.58 -18.83 -8.10
CA ASN A 260 -5.84 -17.39 -8.02
C ASN A 260 -5.22 -16.58 -9.17
N TYR A 261 -4.02 -16.94 -9.62
CA TYR A 261 -3.29 -16.22 -10.66
C TYR A 261 -3.94 -16.44 -12.03
N SER A 262 -4.20 -17.69 -12.39
CA SER A 262 -4.90 -18.05 -13.63
C SER A 262 -6.34 -17.50 -13.65
N ALA A 263 -7.04 -17.55 -12.52
CA ALA A 263 -8.39 -17.01 -12.39
C ALA A 263 -8.39 -15.48 -12.57
N GLY A 264 -7.42 -14.79 -11.97
CA GLY A 264 -7.27 -13.35 -12.11
C GLY A 264 -7.01 -12.92 -13.56
N GLN A 265 -6.21 -13.67 -14.32
CA GLN A 265 -5.94 -13.34 -15.73
C GLN A 265 -7.17 -13.54 -16.61
N ALA A 266 -7.89 -14.66 -16.39
CA ALA A 266 -9.14 -14.91 -17.11
C ALA A 266 -10.17 -13.82 -16.80
N PHE A 267 -10.22 -13.36 -15.54
CA PHE A 267 -11.07 -12.26 -15.12
C PHE A 267 -10.73 -10.95 -15.82
N SER A 268 -9.48 -10.49 -15.76
CA SER A 268 -9.08 -9.21 -16.36
C SER A 268 -9.34 -9.20 -17.87
N ASN A 269 -8.96 -10.28 -18.57
CA ASN A 269 -9.22 -10.44 -20.00
C ASN A 269 -10.72 -10.34 -20.32
N CYS A 270 -11.56 -11.07 -19.58
CA CYS A 270 -13.00 -11.09 -19.82
C CYS A 270 -13.67 -9.74 -19.50
N VAL A 271 -13.27 -9.07 -18.41
CA VAL A 271 -13.79 -7.75 -18.07
C VAL A 271 -13.43 -6.73 -19.15
N GLU A 272 -12.17 -6.73 -19.60
CA GLU A 272 -11.70 -5.81 -20.63
C GLU A 272 -12.34 -6.05 -22.00
N SER A 273 -12.44 -7.32 -22.42
CA SER A 273 -12.93 -7.66 -23.75
C SER A 273 -14.45 -7.56 -23.89
N TYR A 274 -15.20 -7.72 -22.79
CA TYR A 274 -16.66 -7.84 -22.80
C TYR A 274 -17.36 -6.82 -21.89
N VAL A 275 -17.07 -6.80 -20.58
CA VAL A 275 -17.83 -6.02 -19.60
C VAL A 275 -17.73 -4.51 -19.85
N ILE A 276 -16.52 -3.99 -20.08
CA ILE A 276 -16.32 -2.56 -20.40
C ILE A 276 -17.20 -2.15 -21.59
N LYS A 277 -17.25 -2.97 -22.65
CA LYS A 277 -18.04 -2.68 -23.85
C LYS A 277 -19.54 -2.65 -23.58
N GLN A 278 -20.05 -3.51 -22.69
CA GLN A 278 -21.46 -3.48 -22.31
C GLN A 278 -21.82 -2.18 -21.57
N CYS A 279 -20.89 -1.65 -20.79
CA CYS A 279 -21.09 -0.44 -19.99
C CYS A 279 -20.66 0.87 -20.69
N ALA A 280 -20.00 0.81 -21.85
CA ALA A 280 -19.42 1.99 -22.51
C ALA A 280 -20.44 3.09 -22.87
N SER A 281 -21.72 2.73 -23.06
CA SER A 281 -22.79 3.68 -23.39
C SER A 281 -23.39 4.40 -22.17
N LYS A 282 -23.01 4.00 -20.94
CA LYS A 282 -23.54 4.59 -19.71
C LYS A 282 -23.02 6.01 -19.55
N THR A 283 -23.95 6.93 -19.28
CA THR A 283 -23.68 8.35 -19.06
C THR A 283 -24.03 8.73 -17.62
N ALA A 284 -23.68 9.96 -17.23
CA ALA A 284 -23.98 10.51 -15.91
C ALA A 284 -25.45 10.28 -15.54
N ASN A 285 -25.67 9.58 -14.42
CA ASN A 285 -26.98 9.28 -13.88
C ASN A 285 -27.22 10.12 -12.60
N ASN A 286 -28.39 10.75 -12.49
CA ASN A 286 -28.80 11.54 -11.33
C ASN A 286 -28.97 10.71 -10.03
N GLN A 287 -28.96 9.38 -10.11
CA GLN A 287 -28.99 8.50 -8.93
C GLN A 287 -27.60 8.32 -8.28
N LEU A 288 -26.53 8.68 -8.99
CA LEU A 288 -25.17 8.67 -8.46
C LEU A 288 -24.77 10.10 -8.04
N PRO A 289 -23.89 10.25 -7.04
CA PRO A 289 -23.32 11.56 -6.72
C PRO A 289 -22.68 12.19 -7.95
N GLN A 290 -22.85 13.51 -8.09
CA GLN A 290 -22.25 14.28 -9.16
C GLN A 290 -20.98 14.95 -8.65
N PHE A 291 -19.91 14.81 -9.42
CA PHE A 291 -18.59 15.37 -9.15
C PHE A 291 -18.26 16.46 -10.17
N THR A 292 -17.41 17.41 -9.80
CA THR A 292 -16.88 18.40 -10.74
C THR A 292 -15.95 17.72 -11.74
N SER A 293 -15.91 18.21 -12.98
CA SER A 293 -15.05 17.67 -14.04
C SER A 293 -13.59 18.17 -13.93
N ASN A 294 -12.98 17.99 -12.77
CA ASN A 294 -11.63 18.45 -12.44
C ASN A 294 -10.97 17.52 -11.41
N PHE A 295 -9.74 17.84 -11.00
CA PHE A 295 -8.97 17.03 -10.06
C PHE A 295 -9.67 16.83 -8.70
N ASN A 296 -10.29 17.87 -8.12
CA ASN A 296 -11.03 17.74 -6.86
C ASN A 296 -12.22 16.79 -6.99
N GLY A 297 -12.94 16.83 -8.11
CA GLY A 297 -14.04 15.91 -8.37
C GLY A 297 -13.55 14.47 -8.57
N TRP A 298 -12.39 14.29 -9.18
CA TRP A 298 -11.73 12.99 -9.33
C TRP A 298 -11.29 12.41 -7.98
N ILE A 299 -10.76 13.21 -7.06
CA ILE A 299 -10.46 12.82 -5.67
C ILE A 299 -11.74 12.36 -4.96
N GLN A 300 -12.79 13.18 -4.98
CA GLN A 300 -14.05 12.86 -4.31
C GLN A 300 -14.71 11.60 -4.89
N ALA A 301 -14.58 11.36 -6.20
CA ALA A 301 -15.10 10.14 -6.83
C ALA A 301 -14.36 8.88 -6.37
N GLN A 302 -13.04 8.89 -6.27
CA GLN A 302 -12.28 7.76 -5.73
C GLN A 302 -12.68 7.43 -4.30
N ASN A 303 -12.73 8.46 -3.43
CA ASN A 303 -13.16 8.29 -2.04
C ASN A 303 -14.58 7.73 -1.96
N TYR A 304 -15.50 8.25 -2.78
CA TYR A 304 -16.87 7.74 -2.87
C TYR A 304 -16.91 6.26 -3.25
N LEU A 305 -16.17 5.85 -4.29
CA LEU A 305 -16.18 4.47 -4.76
C LEU A 305 -15.73 3.50 -3.66
N VAL A 306 -14.67 3.84 -2.93
CA VAL A 306 -14.21 3.02 -1.80
C VAL A 306 -15.28 2.96 -0.71
N HIS A 307 -15.84 4.09 -0.28
CA HIS A 307 -16.89 4.10 0.75
C HIS A 307 -18.17 3.39 0.33
N ASN A 308 -18.50 3.41 -0.97
CA ASN A 308 -19.70 2.78 -1.51
C ASN A 308 -19.55 1.26 -1.63
N TYR A 309 -18.39 0.79 -2.11
CA TYR A 309 -18.16 -0.64 -2.35
C TYR A 309 -17.46 -1.35 -1.18
N GLY A 310 -16.79 -0.62 -0.30
CA GLY A 310 -16.14 -1.10 0.90
C GLY A 310 -16.34 -0.19 2.11
N PRO A 311 -17.57 -0.05 2.63
CA PRO A 311 -17.89 0.88 3.73
C PRO A 311 -17.11 0.65 5.03
N GLN A 312 -16.55 -0.54 5.24
CA GLN A 312 -15.70 -0.89 6.40
C GLN A 312 -14.20 -0.97 6.07
N VAL A 313 -13.84 -0.87 4.79
CA VAL A 313 -12.44 -0.82 4.33
C VAL A 313 -11.87 0.56 4.64
N ASN A 314 -10.69 0.60 5.25
CA ASN A 314 -10.03 1.87 5.56
C ASN A 314 -9.32 2.41 4.32
N LEU A 315 -9.40 3.72 4.10
CA LEU A 315 -8.77 4.40 2.98
C LEU A 315 -7.73 5.42 3.45
N GLY A 316 -6.48 5.30 2.98
CA GLY A 316 -5.42 6.27 3.20
C GLY A 316 -5.08 7.05 1.93
N TRP A 317 -4.67 8.31 2.07
CA TRP A 317 -4.02 9.09 0.99
C TRP A 317 -2.55 9.36 1.31
N HIS A 318 -1.72 9.28 0.28
CA HIS A 318 -0.28 9.43 0.42
C HIS A 318 0.20 10.87 0.43
N MET A 319 1.27 11.09 1.15
CA MET A 319 2.21 12.18 0.93
C MET A 319 3.65 11.69 1.17
N ASN A 320 4.65 12.31 0.57
CA ASN A 320 6.06 11.98 0.84
C ASN A 320 6.87 13.21 1.25
N ILE A 321 8.00 13.00 1.92
CA ILE A 321 8.90 14.08 2.32
C ILE A 321 9.43 14.93 1.16
N SER A 322 9.35 14.44 -0.09
CA SER A 322 9.71 15.20 -1.29
C SER A 322 8.66 16.20 -1.76
N ALA A 323 7.49 16.27 -1.14
CA ALA A 323 6.32 16.96 -1.69
C ALA A 323 6.45 18.47 -1.95
N THR A 324 7.60 19.07 -1.65
CA THR A 324 7.88 20.49 -1.91
C THR A 324 9.10 20.64 -2.81
N PRO A 325 9.22 21.77 -3.54
CA PRO A 325 10.40 22.05 -4.34
C PRO A 325 11.69 21.95 -3.50
N GLY A 326 12.64 21.17 -3.99
CA GLY A 326 13.88 20.86 -3.26
C GLY A 326 13.94 19.44 -2.71
N GLY A 327 12.83 18.70 -2.72
CA GLY A 327 12.78 17.30 -2.27
C GLY A 327 12.91 17.12 -0.76
N GLY A 328 13.24 15.90 -0.31
CA GLY A 328 13.27 15.54 1.12
C GLY A 328 14.42 16.11 1.94
N TRP A 329 15.31 16.93 1.37
CA TRP A 329 16.52 17.43 2.05
C TRP A 329 16.25 18.29 3.28
N TRP A 330 15.09 18.94 3.34
CA TRP A 330 14.68 19.78 4.46
C TRP A 330 14.75 19.04 5.80
N VAL A 331 14.59 17.71 5.79
CA VAL A 331 14.61 16.89 7.00
C VAL A 331 15.95 16.98 7.75
N HIS A 332 17.05 17.25 7.03
CA HIS A 332 18.40 17.39 7.59
C HIS A 332 18.77 18.83 7.98
N GLU A 333 17.91 19.81 7.69
CA GLU A 333 18.17 21.23 7.98
C GLU A 333 17.81 21.61 9.43
N GLY A 334 17.38 20.63 10.23
CA GLY A 334 17.00 20.78 11.63
C GLY A 334 15.55 21.25 11.82
N LYS A 335 15.11 21.31 13.08
CA LYS A 335 13.70 21.53 13.47
C LYS A 335 13.02 22.76 12.85
N ASN A 336 13.79 23.80 12.50
CA ASN A 336 13.22 25.03 11.94
C ASN A 336 12.77 24.87 10.48
N ALA A 337 13.23 23.84 9.77
CA ALA A 337 12.83 23.54 8.40
C ALA A 337 11.49 22.79 8.30
N VAL A 338 11.04 22.17 9.41
CA VAL A 338 9.79 21.40 9.47
C VAL A 338 8.58 22.26 9.10
N THR A 339 8.36 23.37 9.80
CA THR A 339 7.15 24.20 9.61
C THR A 339 7.05 24.81 8.20
N PRO A 340 8.12 25.36 7.58
CA PRO A 340 8.09 25.80 6.19
C PRO A 340 7.69 24.72 5.19
N TYR A 341 8.18 23.49 5.36
CA TYR A 341 7.78 22.35 4.54
C TYR A 341 6.29 22.01 4.76
N VAL A 342 5.89 21.86 6.03
CA VAL A 342 4.51 21.53 6.42
C VAL A 342 3.50 22.53 5.85
N ASN A 343 3.81 23.84 5.90
CA ASN A 343 2.91 24.87 5.38
C ASN A 343 2.65 24.71 3.87
N GLN A 344 3.66 24.34 3.10
CA GLN A 344 3.51 24.10 1.66
C GLN A 344 2.67 22.85 1.38
N VAL A 345 2.93 21.75 2.10
CA VAL A 345 2.14 20.52 1.98
C VAL A 345 0.69 20.73 2.38
N LEU A 346 0.44 21.44 3.49
CA LEU A 346 -0.92 21.80 3.91
C LEU A 346 -1.62 22.68 2.88
N SER A 347 -0.91 23.62 2.24
CA SER A 347 -1.47 24.42 1.16
C SER A 347 -1.94 23.53 0.00
N LEU A 348 -1.11 22.58 -0.43
CA LEU A 348 -1.44 21.63 -1.49
C LEU A 348 -2.65 20.76 -1.14
N LEU A 349 -2.64 20.14 0.05
CA LEU A 349 -3.70 19.25 0.52
C LEU A 349 -5.04 19.97 0.67
N ASN A 350 -5.02 21.22 1.14
CA ASN A 350 -6.21 22.05 1.28
C ASN A 350 -6.74 22.54 -0.07
N HIS A 351 -5.85 22.94 -0.99
CA HIS A 351 -6.22 23.37 -2.35
C HIS A 351 -7.05 22.30 -3.07
N TYR A 352 -6.63 21.03 -2.97
CA TYR A 352 -7.35 19.91 -3.58
C TYR A 352 -8.41 19.26 -2.69
N SER A 353 -8.65 19.81 -1.50
CA SER A 353 -9.69 19.32 -0.58
C SER A 353 -9.59 17.82 -0.28
N VAL A 354 -8.36 17.30 -0.16
CA VAL A 354 -8.10 15.85 0.01
C VAL A 354 -8.76 15.30 1.28
N PHE A 355 -8.67 16.05 2.37
CA PHE A 355 -9.23 15.71 3.69
C PHE A 355 -10.48 16.53 4.04
N SER A 356 -11.14 17.13 3.05
CA SER A 356 -12.39 17.88 3.23
C SER A 356 -13.44 17.42 2.22
N GLY A 357 -14.62 18.07 2.23
CA GLY A 357 -15.75 17.65 1.40
C GLY A 357 -16.57 16.49 1.98
N THR A 358 -17.39 15.87 1.14
CA THR A 358 -18.34 14.82 1.56
C THR A 358 -17.65 13.47 1.77
N TYR A 359 -16.77 13.10 0.84
CA TYR A 359 -16.08 11.81 0.85
C TYR A 359 -14.60 12.04 1.17
N LYS A 360 -14.20 11.66 2.38
CA LYS A 360 -12.84 11.86 2.92
C LYS A 360 -12.17 10.52 3.13
N PRO A 361 -10.84 10.41 2.98
CA PRO A 361 -10.11 9.24 3.46
C PRO A 361 -10.13 9.17 4.99
N ASP A 362 -9.77 8.03 5.54
CA ASP A 362 -9.76 7.76 6.98
C ASP A 362 -8.45 8.20 7.65
N PHE A 363 -7.34 8.23 6.90
CA PHE A 363 -6.01 8.59 7.40
C PHE A 363 -5.10 9.16 6.29
N ILE A 364 -3.98 9.74 6.70
CA ILE A 364 -2.87 10.13 5.82
C ILE A 364 -1.69 9.19 6.07
N TYR A 365 -0.89 8.90 5.04
CA TYR A 365 0.32 8.10 5.22
C TYR A 365 1.53 8.72 4.55
N PHE A 366 2.70 8.52 5.18
CA PHE A 366 3.96 9.19 4.79
C PHE A 366 5.12 8.23 4.59
N ASP A 367 5.79 8.36 3.45
CA ASP A 367 7.10 7.75 3.22
C ASP A 367 8.24 8.76 3.36
N ARG A 368 9.45 8.23 3.47
CA ARG A 368 10.71 8.97 3.51
C ARG A 368 11.73 8.48 2.48
N TYR A 369 11.24 8.01 1.33
CA TYR A 369 11.95 7.12 0.40
C TYR A 369 12.13 5.73 1.00
N GLY A 370 11.54 4.71 0.36
CA GLY A 370 11.48 3.35 0.91
C GLY A 370 12.84 2.62 0.98
N ALA A 371 13.92 3.21 0.48
CA ALA A 371 15.24 2.60 0.47
C ALA A 371 15.88 2.59 1.87
N ASP A 372 16.75 1.60 2.10
CA ASP A 372 17.65 1.61 3.25
C ASP A 372 18.58 2.84 3.21
N ASP A 373 19.18 3.23 4.34
CA ASP A 373 19.98 4.46 4.50
C ASP A 373 21.32 4.41 3.72
N TYR A 374 21.57 3.34 2.96
CA TYR A 374 22.78 3.06 2.20
C TYR A 374 23.22 4.20 1.27
N ALA A 375 24.54 4.39 1.10
CA ALA A 375 25.10 5.37 0.15
C ALA A 375 25.95 4.76 -0.97
N GLY A 376 25.84 3.45 -1.24
CA GLY A 376 26.46 2.90 -2.42
C GLY A 376 25.61 3.02 -3.68
N SER A 377 26.31 2.80 -4.79
CA SER A 377 25.83 3.08 -6.13
C SER A 377 24.99 1.88 -6.63
N LEU A 378 23.67 1.88 -6.41
CA LEU A 378 22.81 0.82 -6.95
C LEU A 378 22.49 1.13 -8.41
N ALA A 379 22.72 0.22 -9.35
CA ALA A 379 22.15 0.40 -10.69
C ALA A 379 20.62 0.25 -10.58
N ASP A 380 19.84 1.24 -11.02
CA ASP A 380 18.41 1.05 -11.23
C ASP A 380 18.17 -0.04 -12.29
N ASN A 381 16.91 -0.47 -12.45
CA ASN A 381 16.53 -1.45 -13.48
C ASN A 381 16.81 -0.98 -14.93
N ALA A 382 17.24 0.27 -15.13
CA ALA A 382 17.68 0.85 -16.39
C ALA A 382 19.22 0.94 -16.53
N GLY A 383 19.99 0.43 -15.57
CA GLY A 383 21.45 0.45 -15.59
C GLY A 383 22.06 1.80 -15.21
N GLN A 384 21.27 2.73 -14.67
CA GLN A 384 21.77 3.99 -14.13
C GLN A 384 22.22 3.78 -12.70
N THR A 385 23.42 4.23 -12.38
CA THR A 385 23.86 4.38 -11.00
C THR A 385 22.91 5.33 -10.25
N LEU A 386 22.01 4.78 -9.43
CA LEU A 386 21.33 5.50 -8.36
C LEU A 386 22.43 6.07 -7.48
N VAL A 387 22.50 7.39 -7.53
CA VAL A 387 23.55 8.20 -6.93
C VAL A 387 23.34 8.17 -5.41
N GLN A 388 24.46 8.24 -4.67
CA GLN A 388 24.52 8.95 -3.39
C GLN A 388 23.51 10.11 -3.41
N ASN A 389 22.67 10.25 -2.37
CA ASN A 389 21.84 11.43 -2.08
C ASN A 389 20.35 11.36 -2.49
N GLN A 390 19.59 10.50 -1.80
CA GLN A 390 18.12 10.63 -1.66
C GLN A 390 17.70 11.15 -0.29
N ALA A 391 18.58 11.86 0.45
CA ALA A 391 18.29 12.27 1.83
C ALA A 391 17.85 11.07 2.68
N THR A 392 18.56 9.94 2.60
CA THR A 392 18.13 8.66 3.19
C THR A 392 18.83 8.33 4.50
N LEU A 393 20.00 8.91 4.82
CA LEU A 393 20.62 8.69 6.15
C LEU A 393 20.00 9.61 7.18
N TYR A 394 19.37 9.06 8.23
CA TYR A 394 18.80 9.86 9.31
C TYR A 394 19.54 9.66 10.63
N ASN A 395 19.81 10.76 11.33
CA ASN A 395 20.09 10.72 12.75
C ASN A 395 18.80 10.87 13.57
N ASP A 396 18.94 10.94 14.90
CA ASP A 396 17.83 11.11 15.83
C ASP A 396 17.03 12.40 15.62
N GLN A 397 17.70 13.50 15.27
CA GLN A 397 17.04 14.78 15.01
C GLN A 397 16.25 14.75 13.69
N ASP A 398 16.73 14.03 12.67
CA ASP A 398 16.03 13.86 11.40
C ASP A 398 14.73 13.05 11.61
N TRP A 399 14.78 12.00 12.45
CA TRP A 399 13.58 11.26 12.85
C TRP A 399 12.61 12.11 13.69
N ASP A 400 13.12 12.91 14.62
CA ASP A 400 12.30 13.87 15.36
C ASP A 400 11.64 14.90 14.42
N ASN A 401 12.35 15.35 13.37
CA ASN A 401 11.80 16.25 12.34
C ASN A 401 10.69 15.55 11.54
N PHE A 402 10.88 14.28 11.17
CA PHE A 402 9.87 13.49 10.47
C PHE A 402 8.60 13.30 11.32
N LEU A 403 8.73 12.91 12.60
CA LEU A 403 7.58 12.81 13.50
C LEU A 403 6.92 14.18 13.73
N GLN A 404 7.70 15.25 13.88
CA GLN A 404 7.14 16.60 14.01
C GLN A 404 6.37 17.04 12.76
N MET A 405 6.87 16.71 11.56
CA MET A 405 6.17 16.94 10.30
C MET A 405 4.84 16.20 10.26
N THR A 406 4.83 14.90 10.58
CA THR A 406 3.59 14.11 10.58
C THR A 406 2.56 14.70 11.53
N LYS A 407 2.98 15.11 12.74
CA LYS A 407 2.11 15.74 13.74
C LYS A 407 1.52 17.05 13.24
N GLN A 408 2.35 17.97 12.74
CA GLN A 408 1.87 19.29 12.30
C GLN A 408 0.95 19.18 11.08
N ILE A 409 1.20 18.25 10.15
CA ILE A 409 0.28 18.02 9.02
C ILE A 409 -1.03 17.40 9.51
N SER A 410 -0.96 16.37 10.35
CA SER A 410 -2.11 15.68 10.94
C SER A 410 -3.06 16.66 11.65
N GLU A 411 -2.51 17.55 12.47
CA GLU A 411 -3.26 18.58 13.20
C GLU A 411 -3.73 19.72 12.27
N GLY A 412 -2.91 20.10 11.28
CA GLY A 412 -3.25 21.13 10.30
C GLY A 412 -4.45 20.77 9.40
N LEU A 413 -4.72 19.47 9.21
CA LEU A 413 -5.85 18.97 8.44
C LEU A 413 -7.14 18.81 9.28
N ALA A 414 -7.08 18.98 10.60
CA ALA A 414 -8.17 18.69 11.54
C ALA A 414 -9.50 19.39 11.16
N SER A 415 -9.44 20.67 10.80
CA SER A 415 -10.64 21.46 10.47
C SER A 415 -11.38 20.92 9.24
N GLY A 416 -10.67 20.49 8.20
CA GLY A 416 -11.27 19.89 7.01
C GLY A 416 -11.83 18.51 7.30
N PHE A 417 -11.10 17.74 8.13
CA PHE A 417 -11.40 16.36 8.44
C PHE A 417 -12.63 16.21 9.36
N GLY A 418 -12.79 17.11 10.34
CA GLY A 418 -13.88 17.09 11.31
C GLY A 418 -13.59 16.26 12.57
N LYS A 419 -12.32 15.96 12.82
CA LYS A 419 -11.79 15.37 14.07
C LYS A 419 -10.60 16.21 14.55
N PRO A 420 -10.13 16.06 15.81
CA PRO A 420 -9.01 16.85 16.33
C PRO A 420 -7.70 16.71 15.54
N TYR A 421 -7.54 15.63 14.78
CA TYR A 421 -6.40 15.35 13.91
C TYR A 421 -6.79 14.28 12.88
N VAL A 422 -5.99 14.14 11.82
CA VAL A 422 -6.06 13.02 10.86
C VAL A 422 -5.07 11.93 11.29
N PRO A 423 -5.48 10.68 11.57
CA PRO A 423 -4.54 9.62 11.95
C PRO A 423 -3.45 9.41 10.89
N VAL A 424 -2.28 8.99 11.35
CA VAL A 424 -1.09 8.84 10.51
C VAL A 424 -0.63 7.39 10.44
N MET A 425 -0.27 6.93 9.24
CA MET A 425 0.52 5.72 9.04
C MET A 425 1.90 6.07 8.48
N LEU A 426 2.95 5.45 8.99
CA LEU A 426 4.27 5.53 8.37
C LEU A 426 4.41 4.37 7.37
N TRP A 427 4.67 4.71 6.12
CA TRP A 427 4.83 3.78 4.99
C TRP A 427 5.58 4.56 3.93
N GLN A 428 6.73 4.17 3.39
CA GLN A 428 7.48 2.94 3.54
C GLN A 428 8.71 3.21 4.40
N ILE A 429 8.84 2.50 5.51
CA ILE A 429 9.96 2.68 6.43
C ILE A 429 10.91 1.49 6.29
N PRO A 430 12.19 1.67 5.94
CA PRO A 430 13.13 0.56 5.87
C PRO A 430 13.28 -0.13 7.23
N ALA A 431 13.45 -1.44 7.22
CA ALA A 431 13.67 -2.23 8.44
C ALA A 431 15.16 -2.45 8.75
N ALA A 432 16.07 -1.80 8.03
CA ALA A 432 17.50 -1.92 8.25
C ALA A 432 17.91 -1.24 9.57
N HIS A 433 18.81 -1.85 10.32
CA HIS A 433 19.28 -1.40 11.63
C HIS A 433 20.76 -0.98 11.61
N ILE A 434 21.20 -0.33 12.69
CA ILE A 434 22.59 0.07 12.89
C ILE A 434 23.38 -1.18 13.31
N GLN A 435 24.14 -1.74 12.37
CA GLN A 435 24.86 -2.99 12.60
C GLN A 435 26.06 -2.83 13.55
N THR A 436 26.33 -3.87 14.34
CA THR A 436 27.50 -3.96 15.23
C THR A 436 28.67 -4.71 14.59
N ASN A 437 29.88 -4.49 15.10
CA ASN A 437 31.08 -5.22 14.70
C ASN A 437 31.06 -6.73 15.06
N ALA A 438 30.10 -7.17 15.89
CA ALA A 438 29.89 -8.57 16.24
C ALA A 438 29.01 -9.30 15.21
N GLU A 439 28.22 -8.57 14.43
CA GLU A 439 27.41 -9.15 13.37
C GLU A 439 28.27 -9.57 12.19
N LYS A 440 27.83 -10.65 11.53
CA LYS A 440 28.53 -11.18 10.37
C LYS A 440 27.83 -10.72 9.10
N ILE A 441 28.61 -10.25 8.15
CA ILE A 441 28.15 -10.05 6.78
C ILE A 441 27.79 -11.43 6.23
N GLU A 442 26.53 -11.65 5.86
CA GLU A 442 26.14 -12.83 5.11
C GLU A 442 26.75 -12.76 3.71
N SER A 443 27.41 -13.84 3.27
CA SER A 443 28.06 -13.88 1.96
C SER A 443 27.04 -13.70 0.84
N GLY A 444 27.19 -12.65 0.02
CA GLY A 444 26.30 -12.37 -1.13
C GLY A 444 25.21 -11.35 -0.85
N ILE A 445 25.07 -10.89 0.40
CA ILE A 445 24.42 -9.62 0.72
C ILE A 445 25.51 -8.56 0.70
N ASN A 446 25.29 -7.48 -0.06
CA ASN A 446 26.18 -6.34 0.04
C ASN A 446 26.17 -5.88 1.50
N ALA A 447 27.35 -5.62 2.07
CA ALA A 447 27.54 -5.13 3.44
C ALA A 447 27.01 -3.68 3.61
N ALA A 448 25.76 -3.45 3.23
CA ALA A 448 25.24 -2.19 2.71
C ALA A 448 23.84 -1.85 3.20
N GLU A 449 23.04 -2.86 3.57
CA GLU A 449 21.65 -2.65 4.00
C GLU A 449 21.65 -2.17 5.45
N GLU A 450 21.82 -0.87 5.60
CA GLU A 450 21.99 -0.15 6.85
C GLU A 450 20.85 0.84 7.03
N GLY A 451 20.42 1.03 8.26
CA GLY A 451 19.36 1.98 8.55
C GLY A 451 19.35 2.35 10.02
N SER A 452 18.62 3.41 10.33
CA SER A 452 18.47 3.91 11.69
C SER A 452 17.04 3.80 12.21
N ALA A 453 16.09 3.40 11.36
CA ALA A 453 14.67 3.47 11.68
C ALA A 453 14.28 2.59 12.86
N PRO A 454 14.57 1.28 12.84
CA PRO A 454 14.18 0.42 13.93
C PRO A 454 14.92 0.78 15.23
N ASP A 455 16.21 1.12 15.17
CA ASP A 455 16.98 1.55 16.34
C ASP A 455 16.46 2.85 16.95
N TYR A 456 16.00 3.79 16.13
CA TYR A 456 15.36 5.00 16.65
C TYR A 456 14.10 4.64 17.45
N PHE A 457 13.20 3.81 16.89
CA PHE A 457 11.93 3.49 17.55
C PHE A 457 12.08 2.51 18.72
N PHE A 458 12.81 1.41 18.53
CA PHE A 458 12.92 0.32 19.50
C PHE A 458 14.20 0.37 20.31
N GLY A 459 15.28 0.91 19.76
CA GLY A 459 16.62 0.80 20.30
C GLY A 459 17.21 -0.60 20.15
N ASP A 460 18.54 -0.69 20.14
CA ASP A 460 19.27 -1.96 20.11
C ASP A 460 20.21 -2.06 21.32
N PRO A 461 19.90 -2.90 22.33
CA PRO A 461 20.75 -3.10 23.51
C PRO A 461 22.18 -3.56 23.20
N ALA A 462 22.47 -4.04 21.99
CA ALA A 462 23.81 -4.34 21.55
C ALA A 462 24.65 -3.08 21.27
N LEU A 463 24.03 -1.94 20.94
CA LEU A 463 24.70 -0.67 20.68
C LEU A 463 25.12 0.00 21.99
N ASN A 464 26.37 0.45 22.06
CA ASN A 464 26.79 1.31 23.15
C ASN A 464 26.48 2.78 22.88
N SER A 465 26.34 3.58 23.93
CA SER A 465 25.95 4.99 23.82
C SER A 465 26.93 5.85 23.02
N SER A 466 28.19 5.40 22.87
CA SER A 466 29.22 6.05 22.06
C SER A 466 29.25 5.58 20.59
N LEU A 467 28.48 4.55 20.24
CA LEU A 467 28.53 3.84 18.96
C LEU A 467 29.95 3.40 18.55
N ASN A 468 30.82 3.06 19.50
CA ASN A 468 32.19 2.61 19.20
C ASN A 468 32.26 1.13 18.79
N ASN A 469 31.14 0.41 18.91
CA ASN A 469 31.01 -0.99 18.51
C ASN A 469 30.16 -1.19 17.25
N ILE A 470 29.81 -0.12 16.54
CA ILE A 470 29.14 -0.25 15.25
C ILE A 470 30.12 -0.85 14.23
N ALA A 471 29.57 -1.44 13.18
CA ALA A 471 30.37 -2.06 12.15
C ALA A 471 31.19 -1.05 11.34
N ASP A 472 32.47 -1.37 11.08
CA ASP A 472 33.38 -0.47 10.36
C ASP A 472 32.95 -0.20 8.91
N TRP A 473 32.16 -1.10 8.30
CA TRP A 473 31.69 -0.93 6.93
C TRP A 473 30.62 0.14 6.79
N ILE A 474 29.91 0.53 7.86
CA ILE A 474 28.92 1.63 7.82
C ILE A 474 29.55 2.93 7.32
N ASN A 475 30.73 3.28 7.83
CA ASN A 475 31.44 4.46 7.36
C ASN A 475 31.98 4.31 5.93
N GLN A 476 32.29 3.08 5.49
CA GLN A 476 32.78 2.81 4.14
C GLN A 476 31.65 2.85 3.11
N GLY A 477 30.48 2.31 3.46
CA GLY A 477 29.28 2.26 2.64
C GLY A 477 28.63 3.63 2.46
N VAL A 478 28.57 4.43 3.54
CA VAL A 478 28.00 5.78 3.48
C VAL A 478 29.00 6.83 2.98
N GLY A 479 30.27 6.70 3.35
CA GLY A 479 31.29 7.70 3.09
C GLY A 479 31.05 9.01 3.85
N THR A 480 31.49 10.12 3.26
CA THR A 480 31.28 11.46 3.82
C THR A 480 30.03 12.10 3.23
N LEU A 481 29.18 12.64 4.12
CA LEU A 481 27.90 13.22 3.75
C LEU A 481 28.07 14.57 3.04
N ASN A 482 27.28 14.78 2.00
CA ASN A 482 27.33 16.01 1.19
C ASN A 482 26.74 17.23 1.93
N SER A 483 26.91 18.42 1.35
CA SER A 483 26.50 19.69 1.96
C SER A 483 25.00 19.84 2.27
N LYS A 484 24.14 19.03 1.65
CA LYS A 484 22.68 19.05 1.88
C LYS A 484 22.25 18.31 3.16
N TYR A 485 23.12 17.53 3.80
CA TYR A 485 22.84 16.87 5.09
C TYR A 485 22.96 17.82 6.29
N GLY A 486 22.88 19.13 6.07
CA GLY A 486 22.88 20.15 7.13
C GLY A 486 24.06 20.00 8.09
N LEU A 487 23.78 19.77 9.37
CA LEU A 487 24.82 19.64 10.41
C LEU A 487 25.67 18.38 10.24
N CYS A 488 25.19 17.38 9.50
CA CYS A 488 25.96 16.19 9.17
C CYS A 488 26.85 16.37 7.94
N ALA A 489 26.82 17.53 7.26
CA ALA A 489 27.68 17.79 6.11
C ALA A 489 29.17 17.65 6.48
N GLY A 490 29.90 16.87 5.67
CA GLY A 490 31.32 16.60 5.90
C GLY A 490 31.61 15.56 6.98
N LEU A 491 30.58 15.02 7.66
CA LEU A 491 30.73 13.95 8.64
C LEU A 491 30.62 12.56 8.00
N THR A 492 31.17 11.56 8.67
CA THR A 492 30.86 10.16 8.39
C THR A 492 29.49 9.78 8.98
N ALA A 493 28.94 8.62 8.60
CA ALA A 493 27.70 8.10 9.19
C ALA A 493 27.76 8.01 10.72
N SER A 494 28.81 7.41 11.30
CA SER A 494 28.95 7.32 12.77
C SER A 494 28.99 8.69 13.44
N GLN A 495 29.68 9.65 12.83
CA GLN A 495 29.77 11.01 13.36
C GLN A 495 28.41 11.73 13.31
N CYS A 496 27.64 11.50 12.24
CA CYS A 496 26.27 12.03 12.14
C CYS A 496 25.33 11.40 13.17
N LEU A 497 25.38 10.08 13.35
CA LEU A 497 24.55 9.34 14.31
C LEU A 497 24.86 9.70 15.77
N THR A 498 26.08 10.13 16.08
CA THR A 498 26.50 10.52 17.44
C THR A 498 26.36 12.01 17.74
N LEU A 499 25.95 12.83 16.76
CA LEU A 499 25.97 14.30 16.84
C LEU A 499 25.23 14.86 18.07
N ASN A 500 24.09 14.27 18.42
CA ASN A 500 23.23 14.75 19.51
C ASN A 500 23.40 13.94 20.82
N ASN A 501 24.38 13.03 20.89
CA ASN A 501 24.55 12.07 22.00
C ASN A 501 23.29 11.23 22.27
N PHE A 502 22.52 10.92 21.23
CA PHE A 502 21.35 10.05 21.34
C PHE A 502 21.78 8.62 21.71
N ASN A 503 21.11 8.02 22.69
CA ASN A 503 21.37 6.65 23.08
C ASN A 503 20.59 5.69 22.18
N TRP A 504 21.20 5.25 21.07
CA TRP A 504 20.63 4.26 20.16
C TRP A 504 20.41 2.88 20.79
N GLY A 505 21.11 2.57 21.90
CA GLY A 505 20.90 1.35 22.68
C GLY A 505 19.82 1.46 23.75
N HIS A 506 18.88 2.39 23.60
CA HIS A 506 17.77 2.53 24.53
C HIS A 506 16.86 1.29 24.52
N SER A 507 16.07 1.13 25.58
CA SER A 507 15.12 0.01 25.72
C SER A 507 13.75 0.46 26.21
N ASP A 508 13.57 1.78 26.37
CA ASP A 508 12.33 2.38 26.79
C ASP A 508 11.42 2.69 25.59
N ASN A 509 10.14 3.00 25.85
CA ASN A 509 9.18 3.26 24.78
C ASN A 509 9.13 4.73 24.34
N GLY A 510 10.09 5.57 24.72
CA GLY A 510 10.01 7.03 24.51
C GLY A 510 9.79 7.44 23.05
N LYS A 511 10.48 6.79 22.10
CA LYS A 511 10.32 7.09 20.66
C LYS A 511 9.07 6.45 20.04
N LEU A 512 8.60 5.31 20.56
CA LEU A 512 7.29 4.75 20.20
C LEU A 512 6.16 5.66 20.71
N GLN A 513 6.28 6.20 21.92
CA GLN A 513 5.34 7.18 22.48
C GLN A 513 5.36 8.47 21.66
N ALA A 514 6.55 8.95 21.25
CA ALA A 514 6.65 10.13 20.37
C ALA A 514 5.91 9.92 19.03
N ALA A 515 5.94 8.71 18.48
CA ALA A 515 5.15 8.37 17.29
C ALA A 515 3.64 8.42 17.58
N ALA A 516 3.18 7.82 18.68
CA ALA A 516 1.78 7.89 19.10
C ALA A 516 1.32 9.33 19.38
N ASP A 517 2.18 10.16 19.98
CA ASP A 517 1.96 11.61 20.22
C ASP A 517 1.93 12.44 18.93
N ALA A 518 2.48 11.89 17.84
CA ALA A 518 2.42 12.42 16.48
C ALA A 518 1.24 11.84 15.68
N HIS A 519 0.28 11.20 16.35
CA HIS A 519 -0.93 10.60 15.78
C HIS A 519 -0.67 9.40 14.87
N VAL A 520 0.52 8.78 14.99
CA VAL A 520 0.87 7.56 14.26
C VAL A 520 0.16 6.37 14.90
N PHE A 521 -0.65 5.65 14.11
CA PHE A 521 -1.30 4.42 14.54
C PHE A 521 -0.62 3.16 14.02
N SER A 522 0.21 3.27 12.97
CA SER A 522 0.90 2.12 12.37
C SER A 522 2.24 2.51 11.72
N ILE A 523 3.21 1.60 11.78
CA ILE A 523 4.48 1.65 11.02
C ILE A 523 4.56 0.43 10.12
N LEU A 524 4.67 0.66 8.81
CA LEU A 524 4.81 -0.39 7.79
C LEU A 524 6.26 -0.46 7.30
N TRP A 525 6.88 -1.60 7.57
CA TRP A 525 8.29 -1.86 7.36
C TRP A 525 8.59 -2.48 5.99
N GLY A 526 9.65 -2.00 5.34
CA GLY A 526 10.09 -2.38 4.01
C GLY A 526 9.45 -1.57 2.87
N ALA A 527 9.92 -1.82 1.66
CA ALA A 527 9.49 -1.13 0.45
C ALA A 527 9.50 -2.04 -0.80
N GLY A 528 8.90 -1.56 -1.88
CA GLY A 528 8.84 -2.23 -3.18
C GLY A 528 10.18 -2.18 -3.92
N GLY A 529 11.18 -2.92 -3.42
CA GLY A 529 12.52 -3.03 -3.98
C GLY A 529 13.58 -2.29 -3.17
N PHE A 530 14.74 -2.94 -3.01
CA PHE A 530 15.96 -2.38 -2.41
C PHE A 530 15.82 -1.87 -0.96
N ALA A 531 15.09 -2.61 -0.12
CA ALA A 531 14.97 -2.29 1.30
C ALA A 531 14.83 -3.55 2.15
N THR A 532 15.28 -3.45 3.39
CA THR A 532 15.07 -4.45 4.41
C THR A 532 13.61 -4.41 4.90
N ALA A 533 13.06 -5.57 5.23
CA ALA A 533 11.70 -5.71 5.77
C ALA A 533 11.72 -6.56 7.06
N VAL A 534 10.57 -6.81 7.70
CA VAL A 534 10.52 -7.67 8.90
C VAL A 534 11.04 -9.09 8.61
N TRP A 535 10.89 -9.55 7.37
CA TRP A 535 11.52 -10.76 6.86
C TRP A 535 11.98 -10.55 5.41
N ALA A 536 12.98 -11.33 5.02
CA ALA A 536 13.45 -11.36 3.64
C ALA A 536 12.40 -11.98 2.71
N ILE A 537 12.20 -11.33 1.57
CA ILE A 537 11.36 -11.81 0.48
C ILE A 537 12.25 -11.90 -0.76
N PRO A 538 12.47 -13.11 -1.31
CA PRO A 538 13.33 -13.29 -2.46
C PRO A 538 12.99 -12.34 -3.62
N GLY A 539 13.96 -11.52 -4.02
CA GLY A 539 13.83 -10.55 -5.12
C GLY A 539 13.03 -9.29 -4.78
N VAL A 540 12.63 -9.06 -3.52
CA VAL A 540 11.90 -7.86 -3.08
C VAL A 540 12.60 -7.14 -1.95
N SER A 541 12.95 -7.86 -0.87
CA SER A 541 13.60 -7.28 0.31
C SER A 541 14.88 -8.03 0.67
N PHE A 542 15.73 -7.33 1.42
CA PHE A 542 16.99 -7.89 1.91
C PHE A 542 16.81 -8.61 3.26
N PRO A 543 17.66 -9.61 3.54
CA PRO A 543 17.70 -10.26 4.85
C PRO A 543 18.45 -9.41 5.88
N ASP A 544 17.99 -9.50 7.13
CA ASP A 544 18.53 -8.83 8.32
C ASP A 544 18.91 -9.83 9.43
N ASN A 545 19.12 -11.10 9.06
CA ASN A 545 19.33 -12.22 9.99
C ASN A 545 18.19 -12.43 11.01
N GLY A 546 16.98 -11.92 10.72
CA GLY A 546 15.83 -11.99 11.62
C GLY A 546 15.90 -11.00 12.78
N TRP A 547 16.78 -9.99 12.73
CA TRP A 547 16.87 -8.96 13.76
C TRP A 547 15.51 -8.28 13.97
N MET A 548 14.87 -7.79 12.92
CA MET A 548 13.60 -7.08 13.00
C MET A 548 12.46 -8.00 13.43
N ALA A 549 12.42 -9.23 12.93
CA ALA A 549 11.45 -10.23 13.38
C ALA A 549 11.53 -10.46 14.90
N ASN A 550 12.74 -10.59 15.43
CA ASN A 550 12.97 -10.75 16.87
C ASN A 550 12.61 -9.48 17.67
N THR A 551 12.98 -8.30 17.16
CA THR A 551 12.61 -7.01 17.73
C THR A 551 11.08 -6.87 17.85
N LEU A 552 10.34 -7.24 16.80
CA LEU A 552 8.88 -7.24 16.85
C LEU A 552 8.31 -8.28 17.80
N ASN A 553 8.90 -9.48 17.90
CA ASN A 553 8.47 -10.47 18.90
C ASN A 553 8.60 -9.94 20.33
N ASN A 554 9.67 -9.21 20.63
CA ASN A 554 9.83 -8.51 21.90
C ASN A 554 8.81 -7.38 22.06
N TYR A 555 8.59 -6.56 21.01
CA TYR A 555 7.58 -5.51 21.01
C TYR A 555 6.20 -6.04 21.41
N TYR A 556 5.72 -7.07 20.72
CA TYR A 556 4.39 -7.64 20.98
C TYR A 556 4.26 -8.33 22.35
N THR A 557 5.36 -8.74 22.96
CA THR A 557 5.37 -9.44 24.25
C THR A 557 5.50 -8.46 25.42
N ASN A 558 6.34 -7.43 25.27
CA ASN A 558 6.81 -6.64 26.40
C ASN A 558 6.65 -5.11 26.22
N ARG A 559 6.49 -4.61 24.99
CA ARG A 559 6.64 -3.18 24.68
C ARG A 559 5.55 -2.58 23.81
N LYS A 560 4.40 -3.26 23.63
CA LYS A 560 3.24 -2.70 22.92
C LYS A 560 2.92 -1.29 23.44
N GLN A 561 2.94 -0.31 22.53
CA GLN A 561 2.75 1.09 22.88
C GLN A 561 1.28 1.47 22.67
N PRO A 562 0.49 1.79 23.71
CA PRO A 562 -0.87 2.27 23.55
C PRO A 562 -0.92 3.57 22.73
N LEU A 563 -2.02 3.75 21.99
CA LEU A 563 -2.36 5.03 21.36
C LEU A 563 -3.01 5.98 22.38
N ASN A 564 -2.92 7.28 22.12
CA ASN A 564 -3.44 8.35 22.98
C ASN A 564 -4.96 8.54 22.87
#